data_AF-A0A9D6K867-F1
#
_entry.id   AF-A0A9D6K867-F1
#
_cell.length_a   1.000
_cell.length_b   1.000
_cell.length_c   1.000
_cell.angle_alpha   90.00
_cell.angle_beta   90.00
_cell.angle_gamma   90.00
#
_symmetry.space_group_name_H-M   'P 1'
#
loop_
_entity.id
_entity.type
_entity.pdbx_description
1 polymer ?
#
loop_
_entity_poly.entity_id
_entity_poly.type
_entity_poly.pdbx_seq_one_letter_code
_entity_poly.pdbx_strand_id
1 'polypeptide(L)'
;SMVEKPCLTEELVLELAREAAAIERYFRKPQDIEWAIDRDGRIFILQARPLRISENQGQGARVKNQKISEGKLKTVLMKDKGIVVQRGAVAGRVFILKHMDELNNFPKGAVLVARNDSSNFIKVMPYASAIITDIGTPTSHMAALCREFRIPTVVNTANATHVLKHGQEITVAADEGNITIYDGISEELLKQADIGPVRMEELYEFRKKRYILRYISPLNLIDPLSDNFTPEGCKTMHDILRFIHEKAVTELIESARYGIKGHVAVRLDLPIPAGIVVIDIDGGLDIAKDKKVATIDRVLSIPLKALIKGMTHPGVWHSDMVPLRMHDLITGMMRAPDVTADNYAENHLAIASREYLNLSLRFGYHFNMLDCYCSENARNNHIYFRFVGGAADIVKRSRRVELISLILKEYGFNIKTKGDLIIARLAGLRQEEIEKILDYLGRLIAYTRQMDAMLHDDSAVERYARNFMEGKY
;
A
#
# COMPACT_ATOMS: atom_id res chain seq x y z
N SER A 1 -42.77 -53.88 1.66
CA SER A 1 -43.83 -52.91 1.98
C SER A 1 -43.20 -51.52 1.93
N MET A 2 -43.26 -50.89 0.75
CA MET A 2 -42.80 -49.51 0.56
C MET A 2 -43.92 -48.58 1.04
N VAL A 3 -43.54 -47.57 1.81
CA VAL A 3 -44.42 -46.74 2.63
C VAL A 3 -45.33 -45.87 1.75
N GLU A 4 -46.64 -46.08 1.79
CA GLU A 4 -47.66 -45.29 1.04
C GLU A 4 -48.01 -43.95 1.72
N LYS A 5 -47.36 -43.58 2.83
CA LYS A 5 -47.67 -42.36 3.59
C LYS A 5 -46.39 -41.57 3.91
N PRO A 6 -46.33 -40.25 3.65
CA PRO A 6 -45.19 -39.43 4.04
C PRO A 6 -44.89 -39.53 5.54
N CYS A 7 -43.61 -39.59 5.91
CA CYS A 7 -43.18 -39.66 7.30
C CYS A 7 -43.39 -38.35 8.09
N LEU A 8 -43.80 -37.28 7.41
CA LEU A 8 -44.01 -35.95 7.97
C LEU A 8 -45.42 -35.46 7.62
N THR A 9 -46.04 -34.74 8.55
CA THR A 9 -47.28 -34.00 8.29
C THR A 9 -46.96 -32.68 7.60
N GLU A 10 -47.96 -32.08 6.95
CA GLU A 10 -47.80 -30.80 6.25
C GLU A 10 -47.38 -29.66 7.20
N GLU A 11 -47.89 -29.68 8.44
CA GLU A 11 -47.55 -28.71 9.47
C GLU A 11 -46.06 -28.79 9.85
N LEU A 12 -45.52 -29.99 10.03
CA LEU A 12 -44.11 -30.22 10.35
C LEU A 12 -43.19 -29.79 9.21
N VAL A 13 -43.59 -30.01 7.96
CA VAL A 13 -42.82 -29.56 6.79
C VAL A 13 -42.74 -28.04 6.74
N LEU A 14 -43.86 -27.35 7.02
CA LEU A 14 -43.88 -25.89 7.06
C LEU A 14 -43.05 -25.31 8.20
N GLU A 15 -43.06 -25.94 9.38
CA GLU A 15 -42.23 -25.56 10.51
C GLU A 15 -40.74 -25.73 10.17
N LEU A 16 -40.35 -26.88 9.64
CA LEU A 16 -38.98 -27.15 9.22
C LEU A 16 -38.50 -26.16 8.14
N ALA A 17 -39.35 -25.81 7.18
CA ALA A 17 -39.03 -24.84 6.14
C ALA A 17 -38.78 -23.43 6.70
N ARG A 18 -39.54 -23.02 7.74
CA ARG A 18 -39.31 -21.74 8.42
C ARG A 18 -37.98 -21.72 9.15
N GLU A 19 -37.63 -22.80 9.85
CA GLU A 19 -36.35 -22.95 10.53
C GLU A 19 -35.20 -22.94 9.53
N ALA A 20 -35.31 -23.68 8.42
CA ALA A 20 -34.31 -23.67 7.36
C ALA A 20 -34.09 -22.26 6.76
N ALA A 21 -35.17 -21.52 6.50
CA ALA A 21 -35.10 -20.14 6.01
C ALA A 21 -34.54 -19.14 7.05
N ALA A 22 -34.75 -19.39 8.34
CA ALA A 22 -34.15 -18.60 9.41
C ALA A 22 -32.64 -18.85 9.50
N ILE A 23 -32.24 -20.12 9.44
CA ILE A 23 -30.84 -20.57 9.42
C ILE A 23 -30.10 -20.00 8.20
N GLU A 24 -30.69 -20.08 7.00
CA GLU A 24 -30.10 -19.50 5.79
C GLU A 24 -29.93 -17.98 5.89
N ARG A 25 -30.94 -17.26 6.40
CA ARG A 25 -30.84 -15.81 6.62
C ARG A 25 -29.73 -15.44 7.62
N TYR A 26 -29.56 -16.23 8.67
CA TYR A 26 -28.51 -16.02 9.67
C TYR A 26 -27.10 -16.19 9.05
N PHE A 27 -26.88 -17.29 8.33
CA PHE A 27 -25.58 -17.57 7.71
C PHE A 27 -25.33 -16.85 6.38
N ARG A 28 -26.38 -16.22 5.80
CA ARG A 28 -26.39 -15.51 4.51
C ARG A 28 -25.91 -16.36 3.33
N LYS A 29 -26.07 -17.68 3.42
CA LYS A 29 -25.65 -18.66 2.42
C LYS A 29 -26.53 -19.92 2.57
N PRO A 30 -26.79 -20.68 1.48
CA PRO A 30 -27.49 -21.96 1.55
C PRO A 30 -26.84 -22.90 2.58
N GLN A 31 -27.65 -23.63 3.37
CA GLN A 31 -27.18 -24.55 4.39
C GLN A 31 -27.68 -25.99 4.14
N ASP A 32 -26.81 -26.95 4.41
CA ASP A 32 -27.10 -28.36 4.63
C ASP A 32 -27.46 -28.53 6.12
N ILE A 33 -28.68 -28.99 6.41
CA ILE A 33 -29.28 -28.97 7.76
C ILE A 33 -29.73 -30.38 8.13
N GLU A 34 -29.17 -30.91 9.21
CA GLU A 34 -29.60 -32.17 9.82
C GLU A 34 -30.53 -31.87 11.00
N TRP A 35 -31.65 -32.59 11.05
CA TRP A 35 -32.69 -32.39 12.05
C TRP A 35 -33.26 -33.74 12.52
N ALA A 36 -33.86 -33.74 13.71
CA ALA A 36 -34.58 -34.87 14.27
C ALA A 36 -35.88 -34.40 14.92
N ILE A 37 -36.85 -35.31 15.02
CA ILE A 37 -38.09 -35.08 15.76
C ILE A 37 -38.08 -35.99 16.99
N ASP A 38 -38.35 -35.42 18.16
CA ASP A 38 -38.49 -36.21 19.40
C ASP A 38 -39.86 -36.90 19.50
N ARG A 39 -40.08 -37.66 20.57
CA ARG A 39 -41.35 -38.38 20.78
C ARG A 39 -42.55 -37.44 21.01
N ASP A 40 -42.30 -36.19 21.39
CA ASP A 40 -43.31 -35.17 21.64
C ASP A 40 -43.61 -34.33 20.39
N GLY A 41 -43.00 -34.68 19.24
CA GLY A 41 -43.23 -34.01 17.96
C GLY A 41 -42.42 -32.72 17.78
N ARG A 42 -41.41 -32.45 18.63
CA ARG A 42 -40.58 -31.24 18.56
C ARG A 42 -39.40 -31.43 17.64
N ILE A 43 -39.14 -30.43 16.79
CA ILE A 43 -38.00 -30.42 15.87
C ILE A 43 -36.74 -29.96 16.61
N PHE A 44 -35.66 -30.72 16.47
CA PHE A 44 -34.32 -30.38 16.90
C PHE A 44 -33.39 -30.24 15.69
N ILE A 45 -32.68 -29.12 15.61
CA ILE A 45 -31.59 -28.96 14.64
C ILE A 45 -30.33 -29.55 15.25
N LEU A 46 -29.77 -30.58 14.62
CA LEU A 46 -28.58 -31.28 15.09
C LEU A 46 -27.31 -30.66 14.51
N GLN A 47 -27.35 -30.29 13.24
CA GLN A 47 -26.21 -29.71 12.53
C GLN A 47 -26.69 -28.75 11.44
N ALA A 48 -25.98 -27.64 11.25
CA ALA A 48 -26.11 -26.77 10.09
C ALA A 48 -24.72 -26.41 9.57
N ARG A 49 -24.47 -26.66 8.27
CA ARG A 49 -23.20 -26.33 7.60
C ARG A 49 -23.47 -25.79 6.20
N PRO A 50 -22.55 -25.00 5.60
CA PRO A 50 -22.77 -24.44 4.27
C PRO A 50 -23.05 -25.52 3.22
N LEU A 51 -24.16 -25.38 2.49
CA LEU A 51 -24.54 -26.28 1.40
C LEU A 51 -23.54 -26.09 0.25
N ARG A 52 -22.83 -27.15 -0.10
CA ARG A 52 -21.91 -27.17 -1.25
C ARG A 52 -22.65 -27.70 -2.46
N ILE A 53 -23.30 -26.81 -3.20
CA ILE A 53 -23.88 -27.15 -4.50
C ILE A 53 -22.72 -27.16 -5.50
N SER A 54 -22.50 -28.30 -6.17
CA SER A 54 -21.61 -28.32 -7.33
C SER A 54 -22.17 -27.37 -8.38
N GLU A 55 -21.42 -26.34 -8.77
CA GLU A 55 -21.77 -25.47 -9.90
C GLU A 55 -21.69 -26.28 -11.20
N ASN A 56 -22.69 -27.11 -11.45
CA ASN A 56 -22.86 -27.82 -12.71
C ASN A 56 -24.33 -28.12 -12.95
N GLN A 57 -25.16 -27.09 -12.85
CA GLN A 57 -26.50 -27.07 -13.44
C GLN A 57 -27.01 -25.62 -13.48
N GLY A 58 -26.66 -24.89 -14.53
CA GLY A 58 -27.31 -23.61 -14.82
C GLY A 58 -26.47 -22.56 -15.53
N GLN A 59 -26.01 -22.83 -16.76
CA GLN A 59 -26.07 -21.90 -17.90
C GLN A 59 -25.48 -22.55 -19.15
N GLY A 60 -26.30 -22.64 -20.19
CA GLY A 60 -25.97 -23.29 -21.44
C GLY A 60 -24.90 -22.54 -22.24
N ALA A 61 -23.79 -23.21 -22.49
CA ALA A 61 -23.00 -23.03 -23.69
C ALA A 61 -22.52 -24.41 -24.14
N ARG A 62 -23.19 -24.97 -25.15
CA ARG A 62 -22.71 -26.12 -25.91
C ARG A 62 -21.33 -25.79 -26.50
N VAL A 63 -20.27 -26.13 -25.80
CA VAL A 63 -18.97 -26.33 -26.44
C VAL A 63 -18.91 -27.78 -26.87
N LYS A 64 -18.82 -27.95 -28.19
CA LYS A 64 -18.82 -29.19 -28.94
C LYS A 64 -17.87 -30.23 -28.35
N ASN A 65 -18.38 -31.45 -28.24
CA ASN A 65 -17.70 -32.73 -28.38
C ASN A 65 -16.17 -32.62 -28.56
N GLN A 66 -15.42 -32.75 -27.47
CA GLN A 66 -14.14 -33.44 -27.53
C GLN A 66 -14.33 -34.78 -26.86
N LYS A 67 -14.02 -35.81 -27.65
CA LYS A 67 -14.09 -37.23 -27.30
C LYS A 67 -13.53 -37.44 -25.89
N ILE A 68 -14.34 -38.11 -25.07
CA ILE A 68 -13.90 -38.83 -23.88
C ILE A 68 -12.79 -39.78 -24.36
N SER A 69 -11.54 -39.41 -24.12
CA SER A 69 -10.43 -40.34 -24.25
C SER A 69 -10.46 -41.23 -23.03
N GLU A 70 -10.97 -42.44 -23.22
CA GLU A 70 -10.87 -43.57 -22.32
C GLU A 70 -9.43 -43.74 -21.81
N GLY A 71 -9.33 -43.98 -20.49
CA GLY A 71 -8.27 -44.70 -19.78
C GLY A 71 -6.85 -44.64 -20.34
N LYS A 72 -6.02 -43.75 -19.77
CA LYS A 72 -4.60 -44.07 -19.54
C LYS A 72 -4.28 -43.85 -18.07
N LEU A 73 -3.91 -44.93 -17.40
CA LEU A 73 -3.18 -44.90 -16.13
C LEU A 73 -2.05 -43.87 -16.27
N LYS A 74 -2.16 -42.75 -15.56
CA LYS A 74 -1.17 -41.68 -15.61
C LYS A 74 0.08 -42.13 -14.88
N THR A 75 1.24 -41.89 -15.48
CA THR A 75 2.53 -42.25 -14.91
C THR A 75 2.66 -41.62 -13.53
N VAL A 76 2.92 -42.47 -12.52
CA VAL A 76 3.20 -42.01 -11.16
C VAL A 76 4.61 -41.42 -11.15
N LEU A 77 4.71 -40.12 -10.88
CA LEU A 77 5.98 -39.40 -10.77
C LEU A 77 6.62 -39.61 -9.39
N MET A 78 5.79 -39.60 -8.34
CA MET A 78 6.22 -39.83 -6.97
C MET A 78 5.12 -40.58 -6.20
N LYS A 79 5.53 -41.53 -5.36
CA LYS A 79 4.63 -42.28 -4.47
C LYS A 79 5.28 -42.43 -3.10
N ASP A 80 4.49 -42.26 -2.05
CA ASP A 80 4.85 -42.50 -0.63
C ASP A 80 6.13 -41.76 -0.18
N LYS A 81 6.35 -40.56 -0.76
CA LYS A 81 7.47 -39.69 -0.43
C LYS A 81 6.97 -38.38 0.18
N GLY A 82 7.37 -38.14 1.43
CA GLY A 82 7.03 -36.95 2.20
C GLY A 82 5.99 -37.20 3.29
N ILE A 83 5.59 -36.11 3.94
CA ILE A 83 4.62 -36.08 5.04
C ILE A 83 3.49 -35.15 4.63
N VAL A 84 2.25 -35.64 4.70
CA VAL A 84 1.06 -34.82 4.43
C VAL A 84 0.82 -33.87 5.60
N VAL A 85 0.83 -32.58 5.30
CA VAL A 85 0.45 -31.53 6.25
C VAL A 85 -1.03 -31.25 6.19
N GLN A 86 -1.56 -31.17 4.97
CA GLN A 86 -2.95 -30.86 4.66
C GLN A 86 -3.39 -31.74 3.48
N ARG A 87 -4.52 -32.42 3.65
CA ARG A 87 -5.06 -33.36 2.66
C ARG A 87 -5.77 -32.64 1.50
N GLY A 88 -5.90 -33.36 0.41
CA GLY A 88 -6.72 -33.00 -0.76
C GLY A 88 -6.11 -33.52 -2.05
N ALA A 89 -6.91 -33.50 -3.12
CA ALA A 89 -6.41 -33.74 -4.47
C ALA A 89 -6.64 -32.52 -5.35
N VAL A 90 -5.57 -32.07 -6.00
CA VAL A 90 -5.56 -30.88 -6.85
C VAL A 90 -4.68 -31.12 -8.07
N ALA A 91 -4.95 -30.36 -9.12
CA ALA A 91 -4.11 -30.32 -10.30
C ALA A 91 -3.64 -28.90 -10.56
N GLY A 92 -2.45 -28.78 -11.14
CA GLY A 92 -1.88 -27.48 -11.48
C GLY A 92 -0.53 -27.62 -12.16
N ARG A 93 -0.05 -26.49 -12.70
CA ARG A 93 1.29 -26.40 -13.27
C ARG A 93 2.32 -26.27 -12.16
N VAL A 94 3.38 -27.04 -12.23
CA VAL A 94 4.51 -26.99 -11.30
C VAL A 94 5.23 -25.65 -11.43
N PHE A 95 5.37 -24.94 -10.33
CA PHE A 95 6.21 -23.76 -10.22
C PHE A 95 7.37 -24.07 -9.26
N ILE A 96 8.53 -24.41 -9.82
CA ILE A 96 9.75 -24.64 -9.04
C ILE A 96 10.34 -23.29 -8.64
N LEU A 97 10.37 -23.02 -7.33
CA LEU A 97 10.93 -21.79 -6.77
C LEU A 97 12.44 -21.90 -6.63
N LYS A 98 13.19 -21.03 -7.33
CA LYS A 98 14.65 -20.91 -7.18
C LYS A 98 15.03 -19.71 -6.31
N HIS A 99 14.41 -18.55 -6.55
CA HIS A 99 14.62 -17.32 -5.78
C HIS A 99 13.31 -16.73 -5.24
N MET A 100 13.34 -16.14 -4.04
CA MET A 100 12.14 -15.61 -3.36
C MET A 100 11.43 -14.49 -4.13
N ASP A 101 12.15 -13.73 -4.96
CA ASP A 101 11.57 -12.63 -5.75
C ASP A 101 10.63 -13.13 -6.86
N GLU A 102 10.77 -14.40 -7.27
CA GLU A 102 9.90 -15.03 -8.27
C GLU A 102 8.47 -15.22 -7.77
N LEU A 103 8.26 -15.24 -6.44
CA LEU A 103 6.92 -15.31 -5.84
C LEU A 103 6.00 -14.15 -6.26
N ASN A 104 6.58 -13.01 -6.66
CA ASN A 104 5.81 -11.87 -7.16
C ASN A 104 5.10 -12.15 -8.50
N ASN A 105 5.62 -13.11 -9.28
CA ASN A 105 5.09 -13.51 -10.59
C ASN A 105 4.45 -14.90 -10.57
N PHE A 106 4.04 -15.39 -9.39
CA PHE A 106 3.49 -16.72 -9.23
C PHE A 106 2.15 -16.89 -9.99
N PRO A 107 1.99 -17.91 -10.85
CA PRO A 107 0.76 -18.12 -11.60
C PRO A 107 -0.38 -18.61 -10.69
N LYS A 108 -1.59 -18.05 -10.88
CA LYS A 108 -2.78 -18.53 -10.16
C LYS A 108 -3.10 -19.99 -10.52
N GLY A 109 -3.39 -20.80 -9.51
CA GLY A 109 -3.69 -22.23 -9.64
C GLY A 109 -2.46 -23.13 -9.83
N ALA A 110 -1.24 -22.60 -9.70
CA ALA A 110 -0.03 -23.40 -9.80
C ALA A 110 0.26 -24.21 -8.53
N VAL A 111 1.05 -25.28 -8.66
CA VAL A 111 1.61 -26.05 -7.54
C VAL A 111 2.99 -25.51 -7.22
N LEU A 112 3.16 -24.90 -6.05
CA LEU A 112 4.45 -24.40 -5.60
C LEU A 112 5.34 -25.58 -5.20
N VAL A 113 6.51 -25.70 -5.81
CA VAL A 113 7.53 -26.69 -5.45
C VAL A 113 8.79 -25.96 -5.01
N ALA A 114 9.25 -26.18 -3.79
CA ALA A 114 10.40 -25.49 -3.23
C ALA A 114 11.34 -26.42 -2.46
N ARG A 115 12.60 -26.04 -2.30
CA ARG A 115 13.56 -26.86 -1.54
C ARG A 115 13.29 -26.83 -0.03
N ASN A 116 13.04 -25.65 0.53
CA ASN A 116 12.81 -25.44 1.96
C ASN A 116 11.44 -24.79 2.18
N ASP A 117 10.86 -25.00 3.36
CA ASP A 117 9.70 -24.24 3.80
C ASP A 117 10.06 -22.78 4.12
N SER A 118 9.06 -21.89 4.03
CA SER A 118 9.26 -20.46 4.26
C SER A 118 7.95 -19.76 4.61
N SER A 119 8.00 -18.82 5.56
CA SER A 119 6.88 -17.94 5.87
C SER A 119 6.51 -17.00 4.71
N ASN A 120 7.44 -16.73 3.80
CA ASN A 120 7.20 -15.89 2.62
C ASN A 120 6.19 -16.50 1.64
N PHE A 121 5.91 -17.80 1.72
CA PHE A 121 4.92 -18.47 0.88
C PHE A 121 3.50 -17.95 1.12
N ILE A 122 3.25 -17.27 2.26
CA ILE A 122 1.98 -16.59 2.53
C ILE A 122 1.57 -15.63 1.40
N LYS A 123 2.53 -15.08 0.64
CA LYS A 123 2.27 -14.21 -0.52
C LYS A 123 1.52 -14.94 -1.64
N VAL A 124 1.75 -16.24 -1.81
CA VAL A 124 1.24 -17.05 -2.92
C VAL A 124 0.23 -18.11 -2.50
N MET A 125 0.15 -18.45 -1.20
CA MET A 125 -0.84 -19.36 -0.63
C MET A 125 -2.29 -19.11 -1.14
N PRO A 126 -2.79 -17.86 -1.24
CA PRO A 126 -4.13 -17.60 -1.78
C PRO A 126 -4.36 -18.08 -3.22
N TYR A 127 -3.29 -18.28 -3.97
CA TYR A 127 -3.30 -18.58 -5.39
C TYR A 127 -2.71 -19.95 -5.71
N ALA A 128 -2.09 -20.63 -4.73
CA ALA A 128 -1.46 -21.92 -4.92
C ALA A 128 -2.51 -23.04 -4.78
N SER A 129 -2.50 -23.98 -5.73
CA SER A 129 -3.34 -25.17 -5.65
C SER A 129 -2.78 -26.18 -4.66
N ALA A 130 -1.46 -26.32 -4.59
CA ALA A 130 -0.75 -27.14 -3.60
C ALA A 130 0.64 -26.58 -3.32
N ILE A 131 1.22 -26.99 -2.19
CA ILE A 131 2.60 -26.70 -1.81
C ILE A 131 3.36 -28.00 -1.56
N ILE A 132 4.50 -28.15 -2.22
CA ILE A 132 5.39 -29.30 -2.08
C ILE A 132 6.78 -28.79 -1.69
N THR A 133 7.36 -29.37 -0.63
CA THR A 133 8.74 -29.04 -0.22
C THR A 133 9.61 -30.27 -0.09
N ASP A 134 10.89 -30.15 -0.46
CA ASP A 134 11.88 -31.22 -0.28
C ASP A 134 12.27 -31.38 1.19
N ILE A 135 12.44 -30.26 1.89
CA ILE A 135 12.82 -30.16 3.30
C ILE A 135 11.78 -29.29 4.02
N GLY A 136 11.23 -29.79 5.11
CA GLY A 136 10.27 -29.07 5.94
C GLY A 136 9.68 -29.98 7.01
N THR A 137 9.06 -29.40 8.03
CA THR A 137 8.43 -30.16 9.12
C THR A 137 6.92 -29.94 9.14
N PRO A 138 6.11 -30.94 9.52
CA PRO A 138 4.66 -30.79 9.60
C PRO A 138 4.20 -29.87 10.74
N THR A 139 5.13 -29.45 11.62
CA THR A 139 4.88 -28.56 12.76
C THR A 139 5.35 -27.13 12.51
N SER A 140 5.87 -26.80 11.31
CA SER A 140 6.36 -25.46 11.02
C SER A 140 5.24 -24.42 10.91
N HIS A 141 5.61 -23.13 11.02
CA HIS A 141 4.67 -22.02 10.83
C HIS A 141 4.02 -22.05 9.44
N MET A 142 4.77 -22.40 8.39
CA MET A 142 4.22 -22.60 7.04
C MET A 142 3.19 -23.73 7.04
N ALA A 143 3.47 -24.84 7.74
CA ALA A 143 2.56 -25.98 7.81
C ALA A 143 1.26 -25.64 8.53
N ALA A 144 1.31 -24.86 9.62
CA ALA A 144 0.13 -24.35 10.31
C ALA A 144 -0.74 -23.49 9.37
N LEU A 145 -0.12 -22.54 8.65
CA LEU A 145 -0.83 -21.70 7.68
C LEU A 145 -1.48 -22.54 6.57
N CYS A 146 -0.78 -23.55 6.03
CA CYS A 146 -1.35 -24.40 4.97
C CYS A 146 -2.60 -25.16 5.43
N ARG A 147 -2.64 -25.60 6.69
CA ARG A 147 -3.85 -26.22 7.29
C ARG A 147 -4.99 -25.21 7.42
N GLU A 148 -4.68 -24.01 7.87
CA GLU A 148 -5.64 -22.92 8.00
C GLU A 148 -6.26 -22.54 6.65
N PHE A 149 -5.43 -22.41 5.61
CA PHE A 149 -5.87 -22.13 4.23
C PHE A 149 -6.44 -23.35 3.50
N ARG A 150 -6.40 -24.54 4.12
CA ARG A 150 -6.78 -25.83 3.52
C ARG A 150 -6.13 -26.08 2.15
N ILE A 151 -4.86 -25.70 2.00
CA ILE A 151 -4.07 -25.92 0.78
C ILE A 151 -3.42 -27.29 0.88
N PRO A 152 -3.71 -28.25 -0.02
CA PRO A 152 -3.03 -29.53 -0.03
C PRO A 152 -1.52 -29.35 -0.01
N THR A 153 -0.87 -29.92 1.02
CA THR A 153 0.53 -29.62 1.30
C THR A 153 1.27 -30.88 1.71
N VAL A 154 2.40 -31.11 1.04
CA VAL A 154 3.32 -32.20 1.32
C VAL A 154 4.70 -31.62 1.61
N VAL A 155 5.28 -32.02 2.73
CA VAL A 155 6.63 -31.59 3.13
C VAL A 155 7.57 -32.79 3.19
N ASN A 156 8.87 -32.52 3.26
CA ASN A 156 9.90 -33.55 3.41
C ASN A 156 9.91 -34.61 2.29
N THR A 157 9.62 -34.20 1.05
CA THR A 157 9.60 -35.11 -0.13
C THR A 157 10.99 -35.55 -0.59
N ALA A 158 12.05 -35.01 0.02
CA ALA A 158 13.47 -35.20 -0.25
C ALA A 158 13.95 -34.68 -1.62
N ASN A 159 13.25 -34.98 -2.72
CA ASN A 159 13.73 -34.69 -4.07
C ASN A 159 12.66 -34.29 -5.09
N ALA A 160 11.52 -33.75 -4.66
CA ALA A 160 10.49 -33.25 -5.58
C ALA A 160 11.01 -32.14 -6.51
N THR A 161 11.89 -31.25 -6.04
CA THR A 161 12.48 -30.19 -6.91
C THR A 161 13.32 -30.75 -8.07
N HIS A 162 13.79 -32.00 -7.96
CA HIS A 162 14.58 -32.68 -9.00
C HIS A 162 13.75 -33.60 -9.88
N VAL A 163 12.67 -34.19 -9.34
CA VAL A 163 11.79 -35.12 -10.07
C VAL A 163 10.79 -34.36 -10.95
N LEU A 164 10.23 -33.27 -10.43
CA LEU A 164 9.22 -32.47 -11.13
C LEU A 164 9.89 -31.43 -12.02
N LYS A 165 9.23 -31.06 -13.12
CA LYS A 165 9.73 -30.04 -14.06
C LYS A 165 8.90 -28.77 -13.99
N HIS A 166 9.56 -27.60 -14.03
CA HIS A 166 8.85 -26.31 -14.07
C HIS A 166 7.91 -26.25 -15.28
N GLY A 167 6.67 -25.82 -15.07
CA GLY A 167 5.60 -25.76 -16.07
C GLY A 167 4.85 -27.07 -16.33
N GLN A 168 5.32 -28.20 -15.79
CA GLN A 168 4.68 -29.52 -15.94
C GLN A 168 3.31 -29.53 -15.26
N GLU A 169 2.29 -30.05 -15.94
CA GLU A 169 0.99 -30.28 -15.32
C GLU A 169 1.04 -31.57 -14.50
N ILE A 170 0.61 -31.50 -13.24
CA ILE A 170 0.58 -32.65 -12.34
C ILE A 170 -0.75 -32.70 -11.60
N THR A 171 -1.06 -33.88 -11.07
CA THR A 171 -2.10 -34.07 -10.05
C THR A 171 -1.45 -34.54 -8.76
N VAL A 172 -1.66 -33.79 -7.69
CA VAL A 172 -1.22 -34.13 -6.34
C VAL A 172 -2.41 -34.73 -5.62
N ALA A 173 -2.30 -35.98 -5.19
CA ALA A 173 -3.26 -36.62 -4.30
C ALA A 173 -2.59 -36.90 -2.95
N ALA A 174 -2.97 -36.12 -1.94
CA ALA A 174 -2.44 -36.22 -0.59
C ALA A 174 -3.56 -36.68 0.36
N ASP A 175 -3.49 -37.93 0.80
CA ASP A 175 -4.42 -38.55 1.74
C ASP A 175 -3.68 -39.04 3.00
N GLU A 176 -4.40 -39.62 3.95
CA GLU A 176 -3.87 -40.12 5.21
C GLU A 176 -2.81 -41.21 4.98
N GLY A 177 -1.54 -40.83 5.10
CA GLY A 177 -0.40 -41.74 4.94
C GLY A 177 0.00 -42.04 3.48
N ASN A 178 -0.80 -41.64 2.49
CA ASN A 178 -0.54 -41.91 1.07
C ASN A 178 -0.38 -40.61 0.28
N ILE A 179 0.76 -40.47 -0.38
CA ILE A 179 1.04 -39.33 -1.27
C ILE A 179 1.33 -39.89 -2.64
N THR A 180 0.54 -39.49 -3.64
CA THR A 180 0.84 -39.83 -5.03
C THR A 180 0.78 -38.58 -5.90
N ILE A 181 1.84 -38.35 -6.66
CA ILE A 181 1.93 -37.30 -7.67
C ILE A 181 1.90 -37.96 -9.03
N TYR A 182 0.90 -37.62 -9.84
CA TYR A 182 0.70 -38.15 -11.19
C TYR A 182 1.10 -37.13 -12.24
N ASP A 183 1.57 -37.62 -13.37
CA ASP A 183 1.81 -36.80 -14.56
C ASP A 183 0.48 -36.40 -15.24
N GLY A 184 0.28 -35.11 -15.45
CA GLY A 184 -0.94 -34.52 -16.01
C GLY A 184 -2.12 -34.40 -15.04
N ILE A 185 -3.26 -33.92 -15.57
CA ILE A 185 -4.49 -33.59 -14.81
C ILE A 185 -5.47 -34.78 -14.73
N SER A 186 -5.66 -35.41 -13.57
CA SER A 186 -6.57 -36.55 -13.40
C SER A 186 -7.95 -36.09 -12.91
N GLU A 187 -8.94 -36.00 -13.80
CA GLU A 187 -10.29 -35.56 -13.43
C GLU A 187 -10.99 -36.48 -12.43
N GLU A 188 -10.72 -37.78 -12.46
CA GLU A 188 -11.34 -38.76 -11.57
C GLU A 188 -10.93 -38.53 -10.11
N LEU A 189 -9.62 -38.31 -9.88
CA LEU A 189 -9.09 -38.01 -8.55
C LEU A 189 -9.58 -36.66 -8.03
N LEU A 190 -9.73 -35.66 -8.92
CA LEU A 190 -10.26 -34.35 -8.57
C LEU A 190 -11.74 -34.41 -8.18
N LYS A 191 -12.54 -35.29 -8.80
CA LYS A 191 -13.96 -35.49 -8.45
C LYS A 191 -14.13 -36.25 -7.13
N GLN A 192 -13.22 -37.16 -6.81
CA GLN A 192 -13.25 -37.93 -5.57
C GLN A 192 -12.76 -37.11 -4.35
N ALA A 193 -11.86 -36.16 -4.56
CA ALA A 193 -11.36 -35.30 -3.50
C ALA A 193 -12.29 -34.10 -3.24
N ASP A 194 -13.17 -34.25 -2.26
CA ASP A 194 -14.14 -33.25 -1.80
C ASP A 194 -13.51 -32.06 -1.01
N ILE A 195 -12.21 -31.78 -1.27
CA ILE A 195 -11.39 -30.80 -0.54
C ILE A 195 -10.56 -30.01 -1.56
N GLY A 196 -11.20 -29.06 -2.23
CA GLY A 196 -10.51 -27.97 -2.93
C GLY A 196 -10.04 -26.87 -1.96
N PRO A 197 -9.03 -26.07 -2.35
CA PRO A 197 -8.56 -24.96 -1.53
C PRO A 197 -9.69 -23.95 -1.28
N VAL A 198 -9.84 -23.48 -0.04
CA VAL A 198 -10.81 -22.42 0.28
C VAL A 198 -10.25 -21.10 -0.23
N ARG A 199 -11.06 -20.34 -0.98
CA ARG A 199 -10.67 -19.00 -1.43
C ARG A 199 -10.39 -18.12 -0.22
N MET A 200 -9.23 -17.46 -0.19
CA MET A 200 -8.80 -16.57 0.89
C MET A 200 -9.87 -15.53 1.25
N GLU A 201 -10.62 -15.05 0.26
CA GLU A 201 -11.72 -14.09 0.42
C GLU A 201 -12.91 -14.62 1.25
N GLU A 202 -13.02 -15.93 1.38
CA GLU A 202 -14.09 -16.60 2.11
C GLU A 202 -13.76 -16.85 3.59
N LEU A 203 -12.47 -16.79 3.95
CA LEU A 203 -12.01 -16.93 5.32
C LEU A 203 -12.58 -15.83 6.21
N TYR A 204 -12.93 -16.21 7.44
CA TYR A 204 -13.54 -15.31 8.40
C TYR A 204 -12.61 -14.13 8.73
N GLU A 205 -11.33 -14.42 8.89
CA GLU A 205 -10.24 -13.50 9.21
C GLU A 205 -10.08 -12.46 8.11
N PHE A 206 -10.12 -12.89 6.84
CA PHE A 206 -9.99 -11.98 5.70
C PHE A 206 -11.23 -11.08 5.56
N ARG A 207 -12.43 -11.64 5.74
CA ARG A 207 -13.68 -10.85 5.78
C ARG A 207 -13.67 -9.84 6.92
N LYS A 208 -13.21 -10.24 8.11
CA LYS A 208 -13.07 -9.38 9.29
C LYS A 208 -12.04 -8.29 9.07
N LYS A 209 -10.87 -8.60 8.51
CA LYS A 209 -9.85 -7.62 8.10
C LYS A 209 -10.44 -6.59 7.14
N ARG A 210 -11.12 -7.04 6.09
CA ARG A 210 -11.74 -6.14 5.09
C ARG A 210 -12.83 -5.26 5.72
N TYR A 211 -13.61 -5.82 6.65
CA TYR A 211 -14.58 -5.07 7.45
C TYR A 211 -13.91 -3.97 8.27
N ILE A 212 -12.87 -4.32 9.05
CA ILE A 212 -12.13 -3.40 9.94
C ILE A 212 -11.44 -2.30 9.12
N LEU A 213 -10.83 -2.64 7.98
CA LEU A 213 -10.11 -1.68 7.14
C LEU A 213 -10.97 -0.49 6.68
N ARG A 214 -12.29 -0.66 6.57
CA ARG A 214 -13.22 0.43 6.23
C ARG A 214 -13.27 1.54 7.28
N TYR A 215 -12.93 1.23 8.54
CA TYR A 215 -12.86 2.18 9.64
C TYR A 215 -11.44 2.71 9.90
N ILE A 216 -10.45 2.24 9.14
CA ILE A 216 -9.04 2.64 9.33
C ILE A 216 -8.55 3.46 8.16
N SER A 217 -8.61 2.92 6.94
CA SER A 217 -7.84 3.44 5.80
C SER A 217 -8.48 4.57 4.99
N PRO A 218 -9.81 4.63 4.76
CA PRO A 218 -10.40 5.67 3.93
C PRO A 218 -10.17 7.06 4.52
N LEU A 219 -9.82 8.03 3.68
CA LEU A 219 -9.71 9.44 4.05
C LEU A 219 -10.95 10.18 3.53
N ASN A 220 -11.82 10.58 4.45
CA ASN A 220 -13.03 11.35 4.19
C ASN A 220 -12.83 12.83 4.54
N LEU A 221 -11.93 13.12 5.48
CA LEU A 221 -11.64 14.46 5.96
C LEU A 221 -10.56 15.14 5.10
N ILE A 222 -10.94 15.54 3.88
CA ILE A 222 -9.99 16.01 2.87
C ILE A 222 -9.72 17.51 2.98
N ASP A 223 -10.76 18.32 3.14
CA ASP A 223 -10.69 19.79 3.10
C ASP A 223 -10.70 20.40 4.51
N PRO A 224 -9.58 21.01 4.97
CA PRO A 224 -9.47 21.71 6.25
C PRO A 224 -10.44 22.86 6.45
N LEU A 225 -10.93 23.46 5.37
CA LEU A 225 -11.79 24.65 5.40
C LEU A 225 -13.27 24.29 5.35
N SER A 226 -13.60 23.01 5.15
CA SER A 226 -14.98 22.58 5.15
C SER A 226 -15.59 22.66 6.56
N ASP A 227 -16.87 23.00 6.63
CA ASP A 227 -17.63 23.04 7.90
C ASP A 227 -17.62 21.69 8.64
N ASN A 228 -17.38 20.60 7.90
CA ASN A 228 -17.32 19.25 8.43
C ASN A 228 -15.92 18.85 8.93
N PHE A 229 -14.93 19.74 8.91
CA PHE A 229 -13.58 19.50 9.45
C PHE A 229 -13.56 19.62 10.99
N THR A 230 -14.29 18.71 11.64
CA THR A 230 -14.45 18.65 13.10
C THR A 230 -14.11 17.25 13.65
N PRO A 231 -13.91 17.10 14.97
CA PRO A 231 -13.77 15.78 15.58
C PRO A 231 -14.95 14.86 15.24
N GLU A 232 -16.17 15.39 15.20
CA GLU A 232 -17.40 14.67 14.87
C GLU A 232 -17.45 14.25 13.39
N GLY A 233 -16.77 14.98 12.51
CA GLY A 233 -16.61 14.64 11.10
C GLY A 233 -15.66 13.45 10.84
N CYS A 234 -14.87 13.04 11.84
CA CYS A 234 -13.91 11.94 11.71
C CYS A 234 -14.62 10.58 11.72
N LYS A 235 -14.58 9.85 10.59
CA LYS A 235 -15.25 8.54 10.46
C LYS A 235 -14.28 7.37 10.51
N THR A 236 -13.00 7.63 10.29
CA THR A 236 -11.94 6.62 10.26
C THR A 236 -10.73 7.04 11.08
N MET A 237 -9.85 6.09 11.39
CA MET A 237 -8.56 6.40 12.03
C MET A 237 -7.71 7.36 11.17
N HIS A 238 -7.77 7.25 9.84
CA HIS A 238 -7.06 8.16 8.94
C HIS A 238 -7.62 9.59 9.02
N ASP A 239 -8.94 9.76 9.19
CA ASP A 239 -9.55 11.06 9.42
C ASP A 239 -9.06 11.68 10.73
N ILE A 240 -9.01 10.89 11.82
CA ILE A 240 -8.49 11.34 13.12
C ILE A 240 -7.04 11.81 12.98
N LEU A 241 -6.19 11.03 12.33
CA LEU A 241 -4.79 11.40 12.09
C LEU A 241 -4.68 12.70 11.29
N ARG A 242 -5.49 12.86 10.24
CA ARG A 242 -5.51 14.07 9.42
C ARG A 242 -5.98 15.29 10.21
N PHE A 243 -7.01 15.14 11.04
CA PHE A 243 -7.56 16.19 11.88
C PHE A 243 -6.54 16.64 12.94
N ILE A 244 -5.96 15.70 13.69
CA ILE A 244 -4.92 16.01 14.69
C ILE A 244 -3.75 16.72 14.03
N HIS A 245 -3.30 16.23 12.87
CA HIS A 245 -2.21 16.87 12.13
C HIS A 245 -2.53 18.32 11.76
N GLU A 246 -3.72 18.58 11.20
CA GLU A 246 -4.12 19.94 10.83
C GLU A 246 -4.22 20.85 12.05
N LYS A 247 -4.85 20.41 13.15
CA LYS A 247 -4.96 21.20 14.37
C LYS A 247 -3.61 21.47 15.03
N ALA A 248 -2.70 20.49 15.02
CA ALA A 248 -1.33 20.70 15.49
C ALA A 248 -0.59 21.75 14.65
N VAL A 249 -0.77 21.73 13.32
CA VAL A 249 -0.18 22.75 12.43
C VAL A 249 -0.80 24.12 12.66
N THR A 250 -2.13 24.22 12.78
CA THR A 250 -2.82 25.48 13.09
C THR A 250 -2.32 26.07 14.40
N GLU A 251 -2.31 25.27 15.46
CA GLU A 251 -1.84 25.69 16.78
C GLU A 251 -0.38 26.15 16.73
N LEU A 252 0.48 25.42 16.01
CA LEU A 252 1.88 25.78 15.86
C LEU A 252 2.04 27.13 15.13
N ILE A 253 1.22 27.41 14.12
CA ILE A 253 1.20 28.71 13.41
C ILE A 253 0.64 29.82 14.31
N GLU A 254 -0.44 29.57 15.04
CA GLU A 254 -1.04 30.56 15.95
C GLU A 254 -0.11 30.88 17.12
N SER A 255 0.46 29.85 17.73
CA SER A 255 1.52 29.96 18.73
C SER A 255 2.75 30.71 18.18
N ALA A 256 3.11 30.53 16.90
CA ALA A 256 4.14 31.37 16.27
C ALA A 256 3.71 32.85 16.22
N ARG A 257 2.46 33.15 15.84
CA ARG A 257 1.95 34.51 15.68
C ARG A 257 1.79 35.25 17.00
N TYR A 258 1.30 34.58 18.03
CA TYR A 258 1.04 35.16 19.35
C TYR A 258 2.22 34.99 20.33
N GLY A 259 3.27 34.29 19.89
CA GLY A 259 4.42 33.94 20.72
C GLY A 259 4.08 32.75 21.62
N ILE A 260 4.80 31.65 21.43
CA ILE A 260 4.86 30.59 22.43
C ILE A 260 5.44 31.26 23.68
N LYS A 261 4.83 31.05 24.86
CA LYS A 261 5.46 31.47 26.13
C LYS A 261 6.87 30.86 26.21
N GLY A 262 7.88 31.61 25.78
CA GLY A 262 9.29 31.18 25.75
C GLY A 262 9.97 31.19 24.36
N HIS A 263 9.25 31.02 23.24
CA HIS A 263 9.87 30.92 21.90
C HIS A 263 9.35 32.02 20.96
N VAL A 264 10.28 32.74 20.33
CA VAL A 264 10.01 33.90 19.47
C VAL A 264 9.90 33.41 18.03
N ALA A 265 8.75 33.61 17.39
CA ALA A 265 8.67 33.46 15.94
C ALA A 265 9.34 34.67 15.28
N VAL A 266 10.35 34.40 14.46
CA VAL A 266 11.18 35.43 13.83
C VAL A 266 11.10 35.30 12.33
N ARG A 267 10.78 36.40 11.64
CA ARG A 267 10.80 36.44 10.18
C ARG A 267 12.25 36.53 9.68
N LEU A 268 12.63 35.69 8.72
CA LEU A 268 13.93 35.79 8.08
C LEU A 268 13.93 36.94 7.05
N ASP A 269 14.94 37.79 7.15
CA ASP A 269 15.29 38.77 6.13
C ASP A 269 16.24 38.11 5.13
N LEU A 270 15.71 37.84 3.94
CA LEU A 270 16.40 37.14 2.86
C LEU A 270 16.42 38.03 1.61
N PRO A 271 17.46 37.95 0.77
CA PRO A 271 17.54 38.69 -0.50
C PRO A 271 16.51 38.22 -1.55
N ILE A 272 15.73 37.20 -1.22
CA ILE A 272 14.67 36.60 -2.03
C ILE A 272 13.33 36.78 -1.30
N PRO A 273 12.21 36.99 -2.00
CA PRO A 273 10.87 37.08 -1.40
C PRO A 273 10.36 35.69 -1.00
N ALA A 274 11.07 35.05 -0.06
CA ALA A 274 10.73 33.74 0.47
C ALA A 274 9.88 33.82 1.74
N GLY A 275 9.79 34.95 2.44
CA GLY A 275 8.81 35.16 3.52
C GLY A 275 8.82 34.13 4.66
N ILE A 276 9.96 33.47 4.92
CA ILE A 276 10.06 32.36 5.89
C ILE A 276 9.97 32.91 7.31
N VAL A 277 9.06 32.36 8.11
CA VAL A 277 8.96 32.56 9.56
C VAL A 277 9.60 31.36 10.25
N VAL A 278 10.52 31.61 11.17
CA VAL A 278 11.22 30.59 11.94
C VAL A 278 10.71 30.58 13.37
N ILE A 279 10.30 29.41 13.85
CA ILE A 279 10.09 29.11 15.26
C ILE A 279 11.37 28.44 15.76
N ASP A 280 12.13 29.16 16.58
CA ASP A 280 13.32 28.60 17.23
C ASP A 280 12.90 27.77 18.45
N ILE A 281 13.09 26.45 18.37
CA ILE A 281 12.77 25.52 19.45
C ILE A 281 13.97 25.24 20.36
N ASP A 282 15.21 25.37 19.87
CA ASP A 282 16.43 25.06 20.63
C ASP A 282 17.70 25.55 19.91
N GLY A 283 18.02 26.85 20.06
CA GLY A 283 19.29 27.43 19.60
C GLY A 283 19.47 27.46 18.07
N GLY A 284 18.37 27.49 17.32
CA GLY A 284 18.38 27.63 15.86
C GLY A 284 18.73 29.04 15.39
N LEU A 285 18.51 30.07 16.22
CA LEU A 285 18.77 31.48 15.92
C LEU A 285 19.55 32.18 17.05
N ASP A 286 20.43 33.12 16.70
CA ASP A 286 21.13 34.02 17.64
C ASP A 286 20.46 35.39 17.70
N ILE A 287 19.33 35.50 18.42
CA ILE A 287 18.51 36.71 18.42
C ILE A 287 18.00 37.01 19.83
N ALA A 288 18.07 38.28 20.22
CA ALA A 288 17.46 38.77 21.45
C ALA A 288 15.94 38.61 21.40
N LYS A 289 15.32 38.25 22.54
CA LYS A 289 13.90 37.83 22.62
C LYS A 289 12.87 38.87 22.13
N ASP A 290 13.29 40.10 21.87
CA ASP A 290 12.49 41.25 21.46
C ASP A 290 12.50 41.54 19.96
N LYS A 291 13.40 40.92 19.18
CA LYS A 291 13.49 41.16 17.72
C LYS A 291 12.59 40.21 16.93
N LYS A 292 11.79 40.79 16.01
CA LYS A 292 10.86 40.08 15.12
C LYS A 292 11.46 39.71 13.76
N VAL A 293 12.69 40.13 13.47
CA VAL A 293 13.37 39.89 12.19
C VAL A 293 14.81 39.41 12.41
N ALA A 294 15.22 38.39 11.65
CA ALA A 294 16.55 37.77 11.67
C ALA A 294 17.25 37.96 10.33
N THR A 295 18.51 38.40 10.33
CA THR A 295 19.36 38.32 9.14
C THR A 295 19.98 36.93 9.00
N ILE A 296 20.46 36.58 7.80
CA ILE A 296 21.09 35.27 7.51
C ILE A 296 22.23 34.95 8.49
N ASP A 297 23.02 35.95 8.90
CA ASP A 297 24.16 35.77 9.81
C ASP A 297 23.75 35.30 11.22
N ARG A 298 22.47 35.49 11.58
CA ARG A 298 21.90 35.08 12.86
C ARG A 298 21.32 33.66 12.84
N VAL A 299 21.37 32.98 11.70
CA VAL A 299 20.92 31.58 11.60
C VAL A 299 22.04 30.65 12.08
N LEU A 300 21.84 30.01 13.23
CA LEU A 300 22.76 29.04 13.83
C LEU A 300 22.44 27.59 13.44
N SER A 301 21.19 27.33 13.07
CA SER A 301 20.75 26.01 12.59
C SER A 301 21.56 25.57 11.37
N ILE A 302 22.33 24.49 11.53
CA ILE A 302 23.16 23.90 10.49
C ILE A 302 22.33 23.56 9.24
N PRO A 303 21.22 22.79 9.35
CA PRO A 303 20.43 22.43 8.17
C PRO A 303 19.73 23.63 7.53
N LEU A 304 19.22 24.59 8.32
CA LEU A 304 18.55 25.78 7.77
C LEU A 304 19.51 26.69 7.02
N LYS A 305 20.72 26.90 7.58
CA LYS A 305 21.76 27.72 6.95
C LYS A 305 22.21 27.13 5.61
N ALA A 306 22.43 25.81 5.57
CA ALA A 306 22.79 25.10 4.35
C ALA A 306 21.70 25.22 3.26
N LEU A 307 20.43 25.07 3.65
CA LEU A 307 19.31 25.22 2.73
C LEU A 307 19.16 26.65 2.19
N ILE A 308 19.22 27.66 3.07
CA ILE A 308 19.12 29.08 2.68
C ILE A 308 20.22 29.44 1.69
N LYS A 309 21.46 28.99 1.92
CA LYS A 309 22.58 29.18 1.00
C LYS A 309 22.25 28.67 -0.41
N GLY A 310 21.57 27.53 -0.51
CA GLY A 310 21.10 27.00 -1.79
C GLY A 310 20.00 27.84 -2.42
N MET A 311 18.99 28.24 -1.63
CA MET A 311 17.86 29.04 -2.11
C MET A 311 18.28 30.44 -2.60
N THR A 312 19.35 31.01 -2.03
CA THR A 312 19.90 32.32 -2.40
C THR A 312 21.05 32.23 -3.40
N HIS A 313 21.34 31.04 -3.94
CA HIS A 313 22.42 30.88 -4.91
C HIS A 313 22.20 31.77 -6.14
N PRO A 314 23.23 32.46 -6.66
CA PRO A 314 23.06 33.32 -7.83
C PRO A 314 22.41 32.58 -9.02
N GLY A 315 21.41 33.19 -9.64
CA GLY A 315 20.74 32.67 -10.83
C GLY A 315 19.61 31.67 -10.60
N VAL A 316 19.46 31.06 -9.40
CA VAL A 316 18.39 30.06 -9.16
C VAL A 316 17.01 30.68 -8.95
N TRP A 317 16.96 31.95 -8.55
CA TRP A 317 15.73 32.66 -8.26
C TRP A 317 15.38 33.62 -9.39
N HIS A 318 14.38 33.26 -10.20
CA HIS A 318 13.85 34.12 -11.24
C HIS A 318 12.62 34.89 -10.72
N SER A 319 12.70 36.22 -10.77
CA SER A 319 11.64 37.13 -10.33
C SER A 319 10.70 37.55 -11.47
N ASP A 320 11.01 37.17 -12.70
CA ASP A 320 10.23 37.56 -13.87
C ASP A 320 8.85 36.88 -13.85
N MET A 321 7.79 37.67 -14.02
CA MET A 321 6.44 37.14 -14.15
C MET A 321 6.31 36.43 -15.51
N VAL A 322 6.22 35.11 -15.50
CA VAL A 322 5.88 34.38 -16.72
C VAL A 322 4.41 34.66 -17.05
N PRO A 323 4.08 35.20 -18.24
CA PRO A 323 2.70 35.55 -18.59
C PRO A 323 1.83 34.29 -18.63
N LEU A 324 0.96 34.14 -17.63
CA LEU A 324 -0.10 33.13 -17.61
C LEU A 324 -1.03 33.40 -18.79
N ARG A 325 -1.24 32.41 -19.66
CA ARG A 325 -2.20 32.52 -20.76
C ARG A 325 -3.62 32.54 -20.16
N MET A 326 -4.51 33.37 -20.71
CA MET A 326 -5.91 33.52 -20.24
C MET A 326 -6.66 32.20 -19.99
N HIS A 327 -6.33 31.13 -20.73
CA HIS A 327 -6.93 29.81 -20.54
C HIS A 327 -6.54 29.13 -19.20
N ASP A 328 -5.31 29.33 -18.74
CA ASP A 328 -4.82 28.81 -17.45
C ASP A 328 -5.49 29.55 -16.28
N LEU A 329 -5.76 30.85 -16.44
CA LEU A 329 -6.51 31.67 -15.47
C LEU A 329 -7.97 31.24 -15.35
N ILE A 330 -8.65 30.98 -16.48
CA ILE A 330 -10.07 30.57 -16.50
C ILE A 330 -10.24 29.17 -15.88
N THR A 331 -9.29 28.26 -16.13
CA THR A 331 -9.31 26.90 -15.53
C THR A 331 -9.07 26.95 -14.02
N GLY A 332 -8.26 27.90 -13.54
CA GLY A 332 -8.09 28.20 -12.12
C GLY A 332 -9.33 28.83 -11.48
N MET A 333 -10.00 29.77 -12.15
CA MET A 333 -11.22 30.44 -11.67
C MET A 333 -12.44 29.53 -11.62
N MET A 334 -12.60 28.61 -12.58
CA MET A 334 -13.76 27.70 -12.61
C MET A 334 -13.79 26.65 -11.48
N ARG A 335 -12.72 26.53 -10.68
CA ARG A 335 -12.62 25.55 -9.59
C ARG A 335 -12.62 26.14 -8.17
N ALA A 336 -12.78 27.45 -8.02
CA ALA A 336 -12.92 28.09 -6.71
C ALA A 336 -13.88 29.30 -6.81
N PRO A 337 -15.15 29.17 -6.39
CA PRO A 337 -16.11 30.28 -6.46
C PRO A 337 -15.85 31.41 -5.44
N ASP A 338 -14.99 31.21 -4.43
CA ASP A 338 -14.81 32.14 -3.31
C ASP A 338 -13.34 32.40 -2.99
N VAL A 339 -12.65 33.19 -3.83
CA VAL A 339 -11.32 33.71 -3.46
C VAL A 339 -11.26 35.20 -3.79
N THR A 340 -11.81 36.01 -2.90
CA THR A 340 -11.43 37.42 -2.78
C THR A 340 -10.03 37.52 -2.18
N ALA A 341 -9.25 38.46 -2.69
CA ALA A 341 -7.78 38.47 -2.72
C ALA A 341 -7.04 38.72 -1.39
N ASP A 342 -7.65 38.60 -0.20
CA ASP A 342 -7.13 39.31 0.98
C ASP A 342 -6.81 38.49 2.26
N ASN A 343 -6.87 37.15 2.31
CA ASN A 343 -6.72 36.47 3.62
C ASN A 343 -5.93 35.16 3.70
N TYR A 344 -5.11 34.80 2.71
CA TYR A 344 -4.07 33.79 2.92
C TYR A 344 -2.69 34.45 2.94
N ALA A 345 -2.23 34.79 4.13
CA ALA A 345 -0.79 34.96 4.35
C ALA A 345 -0.09 33.68 3.85
N GLU A 346 0.79 33.81 2.86
CA GLU A 346 1.68 32.75 2.39
C GLU A 346 2.57 32.30 3.57
N ASN A 347 2.07 31.37 4.38
CA ASN A 347 2.73 30.96 5.63
C ASN A 347 3.86 29.97 5.34
N HIS A 348 5.02 30.47 4.91
CA HIS A 348 6.26 29.71 4.91
C HIS A 348 6.80 29.59 6.33
N LEU A 349 6.92 28.35 6.81
CA LEU A 349 7.19 28.10 8.22
C LEU A 349 8.35 27.13 8.38
N ALA A 350 9.33 27.52 9.19
CA ALA A 350 10.44 26.70 9.62
C ALA A 350 10.38 26.51 11.13
N ILE A 351 10.50 25.27 11.59
CA ILE A 351 10.75 24.92 12.99
C ILE A 351 12.20 24.48 13.02
N ALA A 352 13.05 25.20 13.75
CA ALA A 352 14.49 24.97 13.71
C ALA A 352 15.08 24.87 15.11
N SER A 353 15.98 23.91 15.28
CA SER A 353 17.00 23.91 16.35
C SER A 353 18.38 24.02 15.71
N ARG A 354 19.44 23.95 16.52
CA ARG A 354 20.83 23.90 16.01
C ARG A 354 21.06 22.77 14.98
N GLU A 355 20.46 21.60 15.19
CA GLU A 355 20.71 20.38 14.40
C GLU A 355 19.46 19.87 13.65
N TYR A 356 18.29 20.43 13.91
CA TYR A 356 17.02 19.99 13.32
C TYR A 356 16.35 21.10 12.51
N LEU A 357 15.70 20.72 11.41
CA LEU A 357 14.86 21.58 10.61
C LEU A 357 13.61 20.82 10.15
N ASN A 358 12.45 21.36 10.47
CA ASN A 358 11.19 21.06 9.77
C ASN A 358 10.75 22.31 9.02
N LEU A 359 10.60 22.22 7.71
CA LEU A 359 10.29 23.35 6.85
C LEU A 359 9.10 23.02 5.95
N SER A 360 8.14 23.94 5.91
CA SER A 360 6.97 23.93 5.06
C SER A 360 6.95 25.19 4.18
N LEU A 361 7.06 25.01 2.86
CA LEU A 361 7.04 26.08 1.87
C LEU A 361 5.86 25.87 0.91
N ARG A 362 5.13 26.95 0.61
CA ARG A 362 3.96 26.96 -0.25
C ARG A 362 4.06 28.08 -1.27
N PHE A 363 4.71 27.79 -2.40
CA PHE A 363 4.82 28.74 -3.50
C PHE A 363 3.66 28.53 -4.47
N GLY A 364 2.61 29.33 -4.31
CA GLY A 364 1.36 29.19 -5.07
C GLY A 364 0.75 27.80 -4.93
N TYR A 365 0.88 26.99 -5.97
CA TYR A 365 0.35 25.64 -6.08
C TYR A 365 1.35 24.52 -5.75
N HIS A 366 2.60 24.87 -5.43
CA HIS A 366 3.65 23.92 -5.07
C HIS A 366 3.86 23.91 -3.57
N PHE A 367 3.85 22.73 -2.99
CA PHE A 367 4.06 22.49 -1.57
C PHE A 367 5.33 21.65 -1.38
N ASN A 368 6.31 22.21 -0.69
CA ASN A 368 7.55 21.54 -0.31
C ASN A 368 7.56 21.36 1.21
N MET A 369 7.81 20.14 1.65
CA MET A 369 8.01 19.80 3.05
C MET A 369 9.35 19.11 3.19
N LEU A 370 10.18 19.64 4.09
CA LEU A 370 11.51 19.14 4.39
C LEU A 370 11.59 18.87 5.88
N ASP A 371 11.99 17.67 6.26
CA ASP A 371 12.31 17.29 7.63
C ASP A 371 13.74 16.75 7.63
N CYS A 372 14.59 17.34 8.45
CA CYS A 372 16.01 17.07 8.43
C CYS A 372 16.59 17.09 9.83
N TYR A 373 17.40 16.07 10.14
CA TYR A 373 18.27 16.05 11.30
C TYR A 373 19.72 15.96 10.80
N CYS A 374 20.57 16.86 11.27
CA CYS A 374 21.94 17.05 10.81
C CYS A 374 22.85 17.33 12.02
N SER A 375 23.55 16.30 12.49
CA SER A 375 24.51 16.35 13.58
C SER A 375 25.81 15.60 13.23
N GLU A 376 26.77 15.62 14.15
CA GLU A 376 28.05 14.91 13.99
C GLU A 376 27.86 13.39 13.89
N ASN A 377 26.79 12.84 14.45
CA ASN A 377 26.51 11.41 14.41
C ASN A 377 25.75 11.02 13.14
N ALA A 378 26.50 10.49 12.16
CA ALA A 378 25.96 10.07 10.86
C ALA A 378 24.75 9.12 10.93
N ARG A 379 24.61 8.31 11.99
CA ARG A 379 23.47 7.38 12.14
C ARG A 379 22.13 8.08 12.37
N ASN A 380 22.15 9.26 12.98
CA ASN A 380 20.95 10.04 13.27
C ASN A 380 20.55 10.92 12.09
N ASN A 381 21.51 11.20 11.20
CA ASN A 381 21.33 12.12 10.10
C ASN A 381 20.37 11.57 9.06
N HIS A 382 19.37 12.39 8.71
CA HIS A 382 18.41 12.06 7.69
C HIS A 382 17.83 13.30 7.03
N ILE A 383 17.38 13.11 5.79
CA ILE A 383 16.60 14.06 5.02
C ILE A 383 15.34 13.33 4.53
N TYR A 384 14.21 13.86 4.92
CA TYR A 384 12.91 13.52 4.39
C TYR A 384 12.39 14.71 3.59
N PHE A 385 12.31 14.56 2.28
CA PHE A 385 11.80 15.58 1.38
C PHE A 385 10.50 15.12 0.74
N ARG A 386 9.49 15.97 0.78
CA ARG A 386 8.19 15.74 0.16
C ARG A 386 7.83 16.92 -0.72
N PHE A 387 7.50 16.62 -1.96
CA PHE A 387 6.98 17.60 -2.92
C PHE A 387 5.58 17.20 -3.36
N VAL A 388 4.67 18.17 -3.39
CA VAL A 388 3.33 18.05 -3.98
C VAL A 388 3.10 19.30 -4.83
N GLY A 389 2.72 19.15 -6.09
CA GLY A 389 2.52 20.32 -6.95
C GLY A 389 1.28 20.22 -7.84
N GLY A 390 0.42 21.26 -7.84
CA GLY A 390 -0.79 21.23 -8.67
C GLY A 390 -1.53 22.54 -8.95
N ALA A 391 -1.50 22.99 -10.21
CA ALA A 391 -2.61 23.56 -10.99
C ALA A 391 -2.35 23.53 -12.52
N ALA A 392 -1.34 22.79 -12.98
CA ALA A 392 -1.02 22.66 -14.40
C ALA A 392 -1.74 21.46 -15.05
N ASP A 393 -1.75 21.38 -16.38
CA ASP A 393 -2.18 20.19 -17.12
C ASP A 393 -1.49 18.91 -16.61
N ILE A 394 -2.17 17.76 -16.69
CA ILE A 394 -1.67 16.45 -16.22
C ILE A 394 -0.29 16.11 -16.81
N VAL A 395 -0.05 16.46 -18.07
CA VAL A 395 1.23 16.19 -18.75
C VAL A 395 2.36 17.03 -18.16
N LYS A 396 2.11 18.32 -17.90
CA LYS A 396 3.10 19.23 -17.29
C LYS A 396 3.45 18.83 -15.86
N ARG A 397 2.47 18.36 -15.10
CA ARG A 397 2.68 17.81 -13.74
C ARG A 397 3.58 16.58 -13.76
N SER A 398 3.32 15.64 -14.67
CA SER A 398 4.13 14.42 -14.82
C SER A 398 5.61 14.76 -15.13
N ARG A 399 5.85 15.71 -16.04
CA ARG A 399 7.20 16.15 -16.42
C ARG A 399 7.97 16.80 -15.28
N ARG A 400 7.31 17.63 -14.46
CA ARG A 400 7.95 18.23 -13.28
C ARG A 400 8.31 17.17 -12.25
N VAL A 401 7.41 16.21 -12.02
CA VAL A 401 7.66 15.10 -11.12
C VAL A 401 8.87 14.29 -11.58
N GLU A 402 8.96 14.04 -12.88
CA GLU A 402 10.08 13.34 -13.50
C GLU A 402 11.39 14.12 -13.36
N LEU A 403 11.39 15.41 -13.68
CA LEU A 403 12.54 16.31 -13.50
C LEU A 403 13.09 16.26 -12.07
N ILE A 404 12.22 16.53 -11.08
CA ILE A 404 12.60 16.54 -9.67
C ILE A 404 13.09 15.16 -9.25
N SER A 405 12.44 14.09 -9.71
CA SER A 405 12.85 12.72 -9.41
C SER A 405 14.21 12.36 -10.01
N LEU A 406 14.54 12.84 -11.22
CA LEU A 406 15.82 12.59 -11.86
C LEU A 406 16.94 13.28 -11.07
N ILE A 407 16.74 14.55 -10.70
CA ILE A 407 17.71 15.31 -9.91
C ILE A 407 17.93 14.67 -8.55
N LEU A 408 16.85 14.36 -7.81
CA LEU A 408 16.96 13.77 -6.47
C LEU A 408 17.62 12.39 -6.48
N LYS A 409 17.43 11.57 -7.52
CA LYS A 409 18.11 10.27 -7.65
C LYS A 409 19.61 10.43 -7.79
N GLU A 410 20.06 11.44 -8.54
CA GLU A 410 21.49 11.71 -8.72
C GLU A 410 22.18 12.08 -7.40
N TYR A 411 21.48 12.78 -6.51
CA TYR A 411 21.95 13.08 -5.15
C TYR A 411 21.72 11.94 -4.14
N GLY A 412 21.38 10.73 -4.61
CA GLY A 412 21.33 9.51 -3.80
C GLY A 412 20.02 9.27 -3.03
N PHE A 413 18.96 10.05 -3.28
CA PHE A 413 17.67 9.84 -2.60
C PHE A 413 16.96 8.56 -3.05
N ASN A 414 16.36 7.85 -2.09
CA ASN A 414 15.37 6.83 -2.38
C ASN A 414 14.00 7.49 -2.59
N ILE A 415 13.44 7.36 -3.79
CA ILE A 415 12.24 8.08 -4.22
C ILE A 415 11.04 7.15 -4.38
N LYS A 416 9.90 7.58 -3.86
CA LYS A 416 8.58 7.02 -4.18
C LYS A 416 7.71 8.11 -4.80
N THR A 417 7.12 7.82 -5.95
CA THR A 417 6.20 8.71 -6.66
C THR A 417 4.79 8.14 -6.65
N LYS A 418 3.78 9.01 -6.51
CA LYS A 418 2.36 8.65 -6.65
C LYS A 418 1.59 9.84 -7.21
N GLY A 419 1.33 9.84 -8.52
CA GLY A 419 0.73 11.00 -9.18
C GLY A 419 1.69 12.20 -9.15
N ASP A 420 1.25 13.30 -8.54
CA ASP A 420 2.02 14.54 -8.35
C ASP A 420 2.80 14.60 -7.03
N LEU A 421 2.72 13.54 -6.22
CA LEU A 421 3.44 13.41 -4.96
C LEU A 421 4.80 12.74 -5.18
N ILE A 422 5.86 13.39 -4.70
CA ILE A 422 7.19 12.83 -4.54
C ILE A 422 7.50 12.72 -3.04
N ILE A 423 7.99 11.56 -2.63
CA ILE A 423 8.60 11.34 -1.33
C ILE A 423 10.01 10.84 -1.56
N ALA A 424 10.99 11.62 -1.13
CA ALA A 424 12.41 11.31 -1.22
C ALA A 424 13.01 11.18 0.18
N ARG A 425 13.78 10.12 0.40
CA ARG A 425 14.44 9.84 1.69
C ARG A 425 15.92 9.58 1.51
N LEU A 426 16.72 10.11 2.43
CA LEU A 426 18.15 9.88 2.53
C LEU A 426 18.53 9.82 4.01
N ALA A 427 19.43 8.93 4.41
CA ALA A 427 19.86 8.81 5.81
C ALA A 427 21.26 8.19 5.91
N GLY A 428 21.93 8.35 7.06
CA GLY A 428 23.18 7.65 7.35
C GLY A 428 24.45 8.35 6.83
N LEU A 429 24.38 9.62 6.43
CA LEU A 429 25.51 10.38 5.88
C LEU A 429 26.17 11.28 6.93
N ARG A 430 27.42 11.68 6.70
CA ARG A 430 28.12 12.63 7.57
C ARG A 430 27.51 14.03 7.46
N GLN A 431 27.68 14.85 8.49
CA GLN A 431 27.13 16.20 8.55
C GLN A 431 27.47 17.04 7.31
N GLU A 432 28.75 17.08 6.91
CA GLU A 432 29.22 17.83 5.73
C GLU A 432 28.54 17.39 4.42
N GLU A 433 28.17 16.11 4.31
CA GLU A 433 27.49 15.55 3.14
C GLU A 433 26.01 15.97 3.13
N ILE A 434 25.35 15.92 4.28
CA ILE A 434 23.98 16.42 4.45
C ILE A 434 23.90 17.91 4.13
N GLU A 435 24.85 18.72 4.62
CA GLU A 435 24.91 20.16 4.34
C GLU A 435 25.03 20.45 2.84
N LYS A 436 25.89 19.72 2.12
CA LYS A 436 26.00 19.84 0.65
C LYS A 436 24.69 19.49 -0.04
N ILE A 437 24.04 18.41 0.39
CA ILE A 437 22.77 17.98 -0.19
C ILE A 437 21.65 18.98 0.10
N LEU A 438 21.63 19.60 1.28
CA LEU A 438 20.70 20.67 1.63
C LEU A 438 20.93 21.93 0.79
N ASP A 439 22.18 22.30 0.49
CA ASP A 439 22.51 23.37 -0.46
C ASP A 439 21.88 23.05 -1.84
N TYR A 440 22.07 21.84 -2.37
CA TYR A 440 21.45 21.43 -3.64
C TYR A 440 19.91 21.39 -3.57
N LEU A 441 19.33 20.92 -2.47
CA LEU A 441 17.87 20.94 -2.27
C LEU A 441 17.32 22.37 -2.24
N GLY A 442 18.03 23.30 -1.60
CA GLY A 442 17.65 24.72 -1.60
C GLY A 442 17.61 25.31 -3.00
N ARG A 443 18.62 24.99 -3.82
CA ARG A 443 18.67 25.38 -5.24
C ARG A 443 17.52 24.75 -6.03
N LEU A 444 17.24 23.46 -5.79
CA LEU A 444 16.17 22.73 -6.47
C LEU A 444 14.79 23.34 -6.17
N ILE A 445 14.54 23.68 -4.90
CA ILE A 445 13.30 24.34 -4.47
C ILE A 445 13.13 25.68 -5.19
N ALA A 446 14.18 26.50 -5.27
CA ALA A 446 14.14 27.78 -5.97
C ALA A 446 13.94 27.61 -7.49
N TYR A 447 14.76 26.74 -8.11
CA TYR A 447 14.77 26.45 -9.55
C TYR A 447 13.41 25.95 -10.06
N THR A 448 12.73 25.11 -9.29
CA THR A 448 11.48 24.45 -9.72
C THR A 448 10.23 25.33 -9.63
N ARG A 449 10.30 26.53 -9.04
CA ARG A 449 9.15 27.42 -8.82
C ARG A 449 8.40 27.82 -10.10
N GLN A 450 9.11 28.01 -11.22
CA GLN A 450 8.53 28.56 -12.46
C GLN A 450 8.58 27.60 -13.65
N MET A 451 9.01 26.34 -13.44
CA MET A 451 9.30 25.42 -14.54
C MET A 451 8.07 24.92 -15.31
N ASP A 452 6.87 25.11 -14.77
CA ASP A 452 5.62 24.70 -15.42
C ASP A 452 5.34 25.39 -16.75
N ALA A 453 5.85 26.60 -16.88
CA ALA A 453 5.74 27.35 -18.11
C ALA A 453 6.82 26.97 -19.13
N MET A 454 7.87 26.25 -18.73
CA MET A 454 9.06 25.96 -19.54
C MET A 454 9.17 24.48 -19.99
N LEU A 455 8.42 23.57 -19.36
CA LEU A 455 8.42 22.12 -19.64
C LEU A 455 7.44 21.74 -20.78
N HIS A 456 7.75 22.17 -22.00
CA HIS A 456 6.89 21.96 -23.19
C HIS A 456 6.97 20.55 -23.81
N ASP A 457 8.07 19.84 -23.61
CA ASP A 457 8.34 18.51 -24.16
C ASP A 457 9.17 17.64 -23.21
N ASP A 458 9.31 16.34 -23.49
CA ASP A 458 10.02 15.40 -22.63
C ASP A 458 11.55 15.58 -22.72
N SER A 459 12.08 16.06 -23.86
CA SER A 459 13.51 16.39 -24.00
C SER A 459 13.93 17.57 -23.12
N ALA A 460 12.98 18.45 -22.80
CA ALA A 460 13.20 19.56 -21.89
C ALA A 460 13.46 19.05 -20.47
N VAL A 461 12.83 17.96 -20.04
CA VAL A 461 13.02 17.38 -18.69
C VAL A 461 14.49 16.99 -18.50
N GLU A 462 15.05 16.20 -19.41
CA GLU A 462 16.45 15.77 -19.34
C GLU A 462 17.42 16.95 -19.46
N ARG A 463 17.13 17.89 -20.35
CA ARG A 463 17.95 19.10 -20.55
C ARG A 463 18.00 19.95 -19.29
N TYR A 464 16.86 20.24 -18.68
CA TYR A 464 16.79 21.06 -17.48
C TYR A 464 17.36 20.34 -16.25
N ALA A 465 17.25 19.01 -16.17
CA ALA A 465 17.92 18.25 -15.13
C ALA A 465 19.44 18.33 -15.27
N ARG A 466 19.96 18.16 -16.49
CA ARG A 466 21.39 18.27 -16.78
C ARG A 466 21.91 19.68 -16.50
N ASN A 467 21.19 20.71 -16.92
CA ASN A 467 21.52 22.11 -16.62
C ASN A 467 21.65 22.32 -15.10
N PHE A 468 20.69 21.82 -14.32
CA PHE A 468 20.75 21.89 -12.87
C PHE A 468 21.99 21.22 -12.28
N MET A 469 22.32 20.01 -12.76
CA MET A 469 23.52 19.25 -12.33
C MET A 469 24.83 19.94 -12.74
N GLU A 470 24.85 20.63 -13.88
CA GLU A 470 25.99 21.42 -14.37
C GLU A 470 26.08 22.82 -13.73
N GLY A 471 25.13 23.18 -12.84
CA GLY A 471 25.09 24.49 -12.19
C GLY A 471 24.63 25.64 -13.11
N LYS A 472 23.97 25.31 -14.22
CA LYS A 472 23.31 26.25 -15.13
C LYS A 472 21.85 26.36 -14.73
N TYR A 473 21.51 27.42 -14.01
CA TYR A 473 20.16 27.66 -13.50
C TYR A 473 19.36 28.57 -14.42
#